data_AF-A0A970GRH5-F1
#
_entry.id   AF-A0A970GRH5-F1
#
_cell.length_a   1.000
_cell.length_b   1.000
_cell.length_c   1.000
_cell.angle_alpha   90.00
_cell.angle_beta   90.00
_cell.angle_gamma   90.00
#
_symmetry.space_group_name_H-M   'P 1'
#
loop_
_entity.id
_entity.type
_entity.pdbx_description
1 polymer ?
#
loop_
_entity_poly.entity_id
_entity_poly.type
_entity_poly.pdbx_seq_one_letter_code
_entity_poly.pdbx_strand_id
1 'polypeptide(L)'
;MKIRFSEPAEIIQPDSFEVERHFYEKVINAHAHTLVSFFMNMDKERIVERYCHLNPLINPEYLISLIEYKPRYIYWTGTDLFHVTTAEGNKKMIVIETNSSPSGQKSMPVIDEHQEMGGYRRLLEESFLPLINSKRLPKGRLAVIYDKNYMEVSGYAAVLAELTGEEVYLVSSFLGDEDPSLRFVNGVMELRDSNKNWIPIRVAFRYVTQKPWTRIPVNTKTFIYNPLIACLAGGRNKLIAAKAYDMFNAEIGAAGLKIFTPETIVNVNLKEIPLWVNRFGNHAVVKNPYSNAGQGVYTIINEKELKDFMEQEHHYKNFIVQSLVG
;
A
#
# COMPACT_ATOMS: atom_id res chain seq x y z
N MET A 1 -9.86 12.44 -13.52
CA MET A 1 -10.81 12.76 -12.43
C MET A 1 -10.61 14.23 -12.07
N LYS A 2 -11.68 15.05 -12.08
CA LYS A 2 -11.60 16.45 -11.64
C LYS A 2 -11.63 16.46 -10.11
N ILE A 3 -10.60 17.02 -9.47
CA ILE A 3 -10.59 17.20 -8.01
C ILE A 3 -11.71 18.19 -7.65
N ARG A 4 -12.55 17.81 -6.69
CA ARG A 4 -13.58 18.67 -6.11
C ARG A 4 -13.28 18.79 -4.62
N PHE A 5 -12.97 20.00 -4.17
CA PHE A 5 -12.71 20.30 -2.78
C PHE A 5 -14.02 20.54 -2.02
N SER A 6 -13.96 20.33 -0.71
CA SER A 6 -15.04 20.66 0.24
C SER A 6 -16.38 19.94 -0.01
N GLU A 7 -16.37 18.87 -0.82
CA GLU A 7 -17.55 18.02 -1.04
C GLU A 7 -17.95 17.33 0.27
N PRO A 8 -19.26 17.25 0.60
CA PRO A 8 -19.73 16.53 1.77
C PRO A 8 -19.45 15.02 1.64
N ALA A 9 -19.50 14.31 2.75
CA ALA A 9 -19.45 12.86 2.75
C ALA A 9 -20.68 12.27 2.05
N GLU A 10 -20.44 11.36 1.10
CA GLU A 10 -21.45 10.57 0.42
C GLU A 10 -21.85 9.38 1.31
N ILE A 11 -23.14 9.05 1.32
CA ILE A 11 -23.67 7.92 2.08
C ILE A 11 -23.85 6.74 1.12
N ILE A 12 -23.13 5.66 1.38
CA ILE A 12 -23.24 4.40 0.65
C ILE A 12 -24.11 3.45 1.46
N GLN A 13 -25.15 2.92 0.82
CA GLN A 13 -26.13 2.03 1.43
C GLN A 13 -25.73 0.56 1.21
N PRO A 14 -26.20 -0.38 2.05
CA PRO A 14 -26.23 -1.79 1.70
C PRO A 14 -26.95 -2.03 0.36
N ASP A 15 -26.69 -3.15 -0.31
CA ASP A 15 -27.29 -3.53 -1.59
C ASP A 15 -26.98 -2.55 -2.76
N SER A 16 -25.95 -1.69 -2.63
CA SER A 16 -25.60 -0.68 -3.63
C SER A 16 -24.42 -1.04 -4.54
N PHE A 17 -23.89 -2.27 -4.44
CA PHE A 17 -22.70 -2.68 -5.17
C PHE A 17 -23.02 -2.96 -6.64
N GLU A 18 -22.34 -2.28 -7.56
CA GLU A 18 -22.43 -2.51 -9.00
C GLU A 18 -21.03 -2.74 -9.58
N VAL A 19 -20.80 -3.91 -10.17
CA VAL A 19 -19.47 -4.35 -10.65
C VAL A 19 -18.83 -3.31 -11.56
N GLU A 20 -19.60 -2.74 -12.49
CA GLU A 20 -19.17 -1.79 -13.50
C GLU A 20 -18.69 -0.46 -12.92
N ARG A 21 -19.12 -0.13 -11.69
CA ARG A 21 -18.68 1.09 -10.99
C ARG A 21 -17.33 0.94 -10.31
N HIS A 22 -16.90 -0.29 -10.06
CA HIS A 22 -15.79 -0.60 -9.14
C HIS A 22 -14.63 -1.36 -9.79
N PHE A 23 -14.82 -1.87 -11.01
CA PHE A 23 -13.78 -2.54 -11.79
C PHE A 23 -13.58 -1.87 -13.15
N TYR A 24 -12.38 -2.02 -13.71
CA TYR A 24 -12.17 -1.68 -15.13
C TYR A 24 -12.89 -2.69 -16.02
N GLU A 25 -13.48 -2.21 -17.13
CA GLU A 25 -14.18 -3.05 -18.11
C GLU A 25 -13.35 -4.26 -18.59
N LYS A 26 -12.04 -4.07 -18.79
CA LYS A 26 -11.12 -5.17 -19.16
C LYS A 26 -11.02 -6.28 -18.11
N VAL A 27 -11.24 -5.94 -16.84
CA VAL A 27 -11.14 -6.86 -15.71
C VAL A 27 -12.42 -7.66 -15.55
N ILE A 28 -13.57 -7.01 -15.78
CA ILE A 28 -14.89 -7.65 -15.75
C ILE A 28 -14.94 -8.81 -16.75
N ASN A 29 -14.28 -8.65 -17.90
CA ASN A 29 -14.23 -9.66 -18.97
C ASN A 29 -13.00 -10.58 -18.88
N ALA A 30 -12.19 -10.49 -17.83
CA ALA A 30 -10.97 -11.27 -17.69
C ALA A 30 -11.16 -12.43 -16.72
N HIS A 31 -10.55 -13.57 -17.06
CA HIS A 31 -10.47 -14.73 -16.18
C HIS A 31 -9.06 -14.85 -15.61
N ALA A 32 -8.96 -15.22 -14.33
CA ALA A 32 -7.67 -15.54 -13.74
C ALA A 32 -7.06 -16.77 -14.43
N HIS A 33 -5.79 -16.68 -14.84
CA HIS A 33 -5.08 -17.81 -15.42
C HIS A 33 -5.05 -19.00 -14.45
N THR A 34 -5.23 -20.24 -14.92
CA THR A 34 -5.34 -21.43 -14.07
C THR A 34 -4.19 -21.58 -13.08
N LEU A 35 -2.95 -21.32 -13.51
CA LEU A 35 -1.78 -21.35 -12.62
C LEU A 35 -1.84 -20.32 -11.49
N VAL A 36 -2.39 -19.13 -11.77
CA VAL A 36 -2.57 -18.07 -10.77
C VAL A 36 -3.66 -18.47 -9.79
N SER A 37 -4.81 -18.96 -10.30
CA SER A 37 -5.89 -19.45 -9.44
C SER A 37 -5.42 -20.61 -8.54
N PHE A 38 -4.68 -21.57 -9.09
CA PHE A 38 -4.09 -22.66 -8.31
C PHE A 38 -3.13 -22.14 -7.22
N PHE A 39 -2.26 -21.19 -7.55
CA PHE A 39 -1.35 -20.60 -6.57
C PHE A 39 -2.08 -19.86 -5.45
N MET A 40 -3.11 -19.07 -5.80
CA MET A 40 -3.88 -18.27 -4.83
C MET A 40 -4.75 -19.10 -3.88
N ASN A 41 -5.03 -20.36 -4.25
CA ASN A 41 -5.78 -21.32 -3.45
C ASN A 41 -4.89 -22.37 -2.75
N MET A 42 -3.56 -22.22 -2.83
CA MET A 42 -2.63 -23.13 -2.16
C MET A 42 -2.58 -22.86 -0.66
N ASP A 43 -2.61 -23.91 0.15
CA ASP A 43 -2.38 -23.80 1.59
C ASP A 43 -0.92 -23.41 1.91
N LYS A 44 -0.69 -22.97 3.14
CA LYS A 44 0.61 -22.45 3.55
C LYS A 44 1.66 -23.55 3.58
N GLU A 45 1.27 -24.75 4.02
CA GLU A 45 2.12 -25.92 4.13
C GLU A 45 2.69 -26.32 2.77
N ARG A 46 1.84 -26.33 1.74
CA ARG A 46 2.22 -26.64 0.36
C ARG A 46 3.08 -25.54 -0.26
N ILE A 47 2.84 -24.28 0.06
CA ILE A 47 3.74 -23.17 -0.34
C ILE A 47 5.13 -23.39 0.25
N VAL A 48 5.22 -23.69 1.56
CA VAL A 48 6.48 -23.93 2.27
C VAL A 48 7.21 -25.15 1.70
N GLU A 49 6.51 -26.26 1.51
CA GLU A 49 7.06 -27.50 0.96
C GLU A 49 7.70 -27.25 -0.41
N ARG A 50 6.97 -26.60 -1.33
CA ARG A 50 7.47 -26.30 -2.67
C ARG A 50 8.67 -25.36 -2.63
N TYR A 51 8.64 -24.35 -1.78
CA TYR A 51 9.73 -23.40 -1.65
C TYR A 51 11.00 -24.05 -1.09
N CYS A 52 10.87 -24.88 -0.05
CA CYS A 52 11.98 -25.60 0.56
C CYS A 52 12.53 -26.71 -0.34
N HIS A 53 11.70 -27.33 -1.19
CA HIS A 53 12.19 -28.27 -2.21
C HIS A 53 13.17 -27.61 -3.19
N LEU A 54 12.92 -26.36 -3.57
CA LEU A 54 13.82 -25.57 -4.43
C LEU A 54 15.00 -24.95 -3.64
N ASN A 55 14.89 -24.87 -2.31
CA ASN A 55 15.86 -24.23 -1.43
C ASN A 55 16.10 -25.09 -0.17
N PRO A 56 16.82 -26.22 -0.30
CA PRO A 56 16.88 -27.27 0.73
C PRO A 56 17.58 -26.85 2.04
N LEU A 57 18.26 -25.70 2.05
CA LEU A 57 18.94 -25.16 3.23
C LEU A 57 18.04 -24.29 4.11
N ILE A 58 16.80 -24.03 3.69
CA ILE A 58 15.87 -23.17 4.41
C ILE A 58 15.14 -23.97 5.48
N ASN A 59 15.02 -23.38 6.67
CA ASN A 59 14.24 -23.98 7.76
C ASN A 59 12.72 -23.83 7.48
N PRO A 60 11.97 -24.94 7.24
CA PRO A 60 10.55 -24.88 6.91
C PRO A 60 9.67 -24.39 8.08
N GLU A 61 10.02 -24.76 9.33
CA GLU A 61 9.29 -24.35 10.53
C GLU A 61 9.43 -22.85 10.78
N TYR A 62 10.61 -22.30 10.49
CA TYR A 62 10.82 -20.86 10.59
C TYR A 62 10.05 -20.13 9.46
N LEU A 63 10.10 -20.64 8.23
CA LEU A 63 9.37 -20.05 7.11
C LEU A 63 7.86 -20.03 7.33
N ILE A 64 7.25 -21.11 7.83
CA ILE A 64 5.83 -21.12 8.16
C ILE A 64 5.51 -20.08 9.24
N SER A 65 6.37 -19.94 10.26
CA SER A 65 6.17 -18.93 11.31
C SER A 65 6.14 -17.49 10.77
N LEU A 66 6.91 -17.20 9.71
CA LEU A 66 6.91 -15.91 9.04
C LEU A 66 5.63 -15.68 8.22
N ILE A 67 5.12 -16.71 7.55
CA ILE A 67 3.85 -16.66 6.79
C ILE A 67 2.66 -16.45 7.74
N GLU A 68 2.73 -17.02 8.94
CA GLU A 68 1.67 -16.90 9.95
C GLU A 68 1.75 -15.64 10.81
N TYR A 69 2.85 -14.89 10.72
CA TYR A 69 3.06 -13.68 11.49
C TYR A 69 1.95 -12.64 11.21
N LYS A 70 1.33 -12.17 12.30
CA LYS A 70 0.31 -11.12 12.26
C LYS A 70 0.91 -9.78 12.71
N PRO A 71 1.16 -8.83 11.79
CA PRO A 71 1.75 -7.56 12.15
C PRO A 71 0.79 -6.72 13.01
N ARG A 72 1.36 -6.02 14.00
CA ARG A 72 0.58 -5.15 14.91
C ARG A 72 0.01 -3.90 14.22
N TYR A 73 0.66 -3.40 13.18
CA TYR A 73 0.36 -2.07 12.62
C TYR A 73 0.08 -2.04 11.11
N ILE A 74 0.57 -3.01 10.33
CA ILE A 74 0.43 -3.02 8.86
C ILE A 74 -0.43 -4.21 8.43
N TYR A 75 -1.74 -4.02 8.43
CA TYR A 75 -2.71 -5.09 8.19
C TYR A 75 -2.93 -5.40 6.71
N TRP A 76 -2.72 -4.41 5.85
CA TRP A 76 -2.80 -4.56 4.40
C TRP A 76 -1.64 -3.88 3.71
N THR A 77 -0.93 -4.61 2.88
CA THR A 77 0.23 -4.06 2.18
C THR A 77 0.32 -4.63 0.77
N GLY A 78 0.87 -3.83 -0.14
CA GLY A 78 1.28 -4.28 -1.45
C GLY A 78 2.80 -4.14 -1.54
N THR A 79 3.44 -5.11 -2.18
CA THR A 79 4.89 -5.10 -2.38
C THR A 79 5.17 -5.25 -3.87
N ASP A 80 5.97 -4.32 -4.40
CA ASP A 80 6.38 -4.34 -5.78
C ASP A 80 7.61 -5.22 -5.92
N LEU A 81 7.49 -6.24 -6.78
CA LEU A 81 8.50 -7.28 -6.95
C LEU A 81 8.97 -7.32 -8.39
N PHE A 82 10.29 -7.43 -8.58
CA PHE A 82 10.88 -7.77 -9.88
C PHE A 82 11.39 -9.21 -9.87
N HIS A 83 11.13 -9.92 -10.96
CA HIS A 83 11.74 -11.20 -11.25
C HIS A 83 12.96 -10.97 -12.13
N VAL A 84 14.15 -11.11 -11.55
CA VAL A 84 15.42 -10.78 -12.20
C VAL A 84 16.27 -12.02 -12.40
N THR A 85 17.21 -11.94 -13.34
CA THR A 85 18.22 -12.97 -13.58
C THR A 85 19.59 -12.34 -13.37
N THR A 86 20.43 -12.92 -12.52
CA THR A 86 21.81 -12.42 -12.32
C THR A 86 22.67 -12.69 -13.56
N ALA A 87 23.85 -12.09 -13.63
CA ALA A 87 24.81 -12.35 -14.72
C ALA A 87 25.19 -13.84 -14.84
N GLU A 88 25.17 -14.57 -13.73
CA GLU A 88 25.42 -16.01 -13.66
C GLU A 88 24.19 -16.86 -13.99
N GLY A 89 23.06 -16.25 -14.38
CA GLY A 89 21.84 -16.95 -14.76
C GLY A 89 20.89 -17.29 -13.60
N ASN A 90 21.15 -16.79 -12.38
CA ASN A 90 20.32 -17.12 -11.23
C ASN A 90 19.04 -16.28 -11.20
N LYS A 91 17.88 -16.92 -11.19
CA LYS A 91 16.59 -16.25 -11.05
C LYS A 91 16.34 -15.88 -9.60
N LYS A 92 15.97 -14.62 -9.35
CA LYS A 92 15.64 -14.09 -8.01
C LYS A 92 14.43 -13.18 -8.08
N MET A 93 13.62 -13.22 -7.02
CA MET A 93 12.63 -12.18 -6.75
C MET A 93 13.29 -11.12 -5.88
N ILE A 94 13.16 -9.86 -6.26
CA ILE A 94 13.66 -8.72 -5.47
C ILE A 94 12.52 -7.78 -5.10
N VAL A 95 12.59 -7.22 -3.91
CA VAL A 95 11.65 -6.22 -3.39
C VAL A 95 12.12 -4.83 -3.82
N ILE A 96 11.25 -4.11 -4.53
CA ILE A 96 11.51 -2.74 -4.99
C ILE A 96 10.98 -1.73 -3.98
N GLU A 97 9.73 -1.90 -3.57
CA GLU A 97 9.10 -1.10 -2.51
C GLU A 97 7.92 -1.83 -1.87
N THR A 98 7.56 -1.39 -0.66
CA THR A 98 6.38 -1.86 0.07
C THR A 98 5.49 -0.66 0.38
N ASN A 99 4.18 -0.84 0.19
CA ASN A 99 3.16 0.18 0.23
C ASN A 99 2.11 -0.16 1.30
N SER A 100 1.87 0.72 2.28
CA SER A 100 0.89 0.54 3.36
C SER A 100 -0.53 1.01 3.04
N SER A 101 -0.80 1.30 1.76
CA SER A 101 -2.13 1.60 1.22
C SER A 101 -2.01 1.35 -0.29
N PRO A 102 -1.97 0.06 -0.66
CA PRO A 102 -1.79 -0.35 -2.04
C PRO A 102 -3.09 -0.18 -2.85
N SER A 103 -2.95 -0.26 -4.16
CA SER A 103 -4.05 -0.28 -5.12
C SER A 103 -3.99 -1.56 -5.92
N GLY A 104 -5.13 -2.04 -6.41
CA GLY A 104 -5.11 -3.13 -7.39
C GLY A 104 -6.43 -3.86 -7.54
N GLN A 105 -7.38 -3.71 -6.63
CA GLN A 105 -8.60 -4.54 -6.66
C GLN A 105 -9.42 -4.29 -7.93
N LYS A 106 -9.63 -3.01 -8.30
CA LYS A 106 -10.27 -2.63 -9.59
C LYS A 106 -9.59 -3.19 -10.85
N SER A 107 -8.36 -3.70 -10.72
CA SER A 107 -7.49 -4.17 -11.80
C SER A 107 -7.23 -5.67 -11.77
N MET A 108 -7.62 -6.36 -10.70
CA MET A 108 -7.35 -7.78 -10.50
C MET A 108 -8.59 -8.58 -10.89
N PRO A 109 -8.48 -9.55 -11.82
CA PRO A 109 -9.58 -10.46 -12.12
C PRO A 109 -10.09 -11.18 -10.87
N VAL A 110 -11.39 -11.42 -10.81
CA VAL A 110 -11.99 -12.27 -9.78
C VAL A 110 -11.41 -13.68 -9.86
N ILE A 111 -11.07 -14.25 -8.70
CA ILE A 111 -10.55 -15.62 -8.59
C ILE A 111 -11.70 -16.63 -8.65
N ASP A 112 -12.85 -16.25 -8.07
CA ASP A 112 -14.10 -16.99 -8.09
C ASP A 112 -15.16 -16.15 -8.80
N GLU A 113 -15.67 -16.65 -9.93
CA GLU A 113 -16.65 -15.96 -10.78
C GLU A 113 -18.02 -15.84 -10.10
N HIS A 114 -18.31 -16.65 -9.08
CA HIS A 114 -19.53 -16.54 -8.28
C HIS A 114 -19.45 -15.45 -7.22
N GLN A 115 -18.28 -14.83 -7.03
CA GLN A 115 -18.06 -13.77 -6.05
C GLN A 115 -17.71 -12.44 -6.74
N GLU A 116 -18.75 -11.73 -7.19
CA GLU A 116 -18.64 -10.47 -7.94
C GLU A 116 -17.91 -9.35 -7.17
N MET A 117 -17.98 -9.34 -5.84
CA MET A 117 -17.26 -8.38 -4.99
C MET A 117 -15.76 -8.67 -4.90
N GLY A 118 -15.34 -9.86 -5.33
CA GLY A 118 -13.95 -10.25 -5.55
C GLY A 118 -13.00 -9.90 -4.40
N GLY A 119 -11.86 -9.31 -4.77
CA GLY A 119 -10.80 -8.97 -3.82
C GLY A 119 -11.17 -7.87 -2.82
N TYR A 120 -12.20 -7.05 -3.08
CA TYR A 120 -12.74 -6.12 -2.08
C TYR A 120 -13.30 -6.89 -0.88
N ARG A 121 -14.19 -7.85 -1.16
CA ARG A 121 -14.82 -8.70 -0.14
C ARG A 121 -13.78 -9.49 0.61
N ARG A 122 -12.87 -10.17 -0.10
CA ARG A 122 -11.80 -10.96 0.51
C ARG A 122 -10.98 -10.15 1.52
N LEU A 123 -10.52 -8.96 1.14
CA LEU A 123 -9.74 -8.10 2.05
C LEU A 123 -10.55 -7.69 3.29
N LEU A 124 -11.81 -7.33 3.09
CA LEU A 124 -12.65 -6.86 4.18
C LEU A 124 -13.02 -8.00 5.14
N GLU A 125 -13.43 -9.16 4.64
CA GLU A 125 -13.79 -10.33 5.44
C GLU A 125 -12.58 -10.96 6.14
N GLU A 126 -11.45 -11.15 5.45
CA GLU A 126 -10.31 -11.89 5.99
C GLU A 126 -9.41 -11.04 6.89
N SER A 127 -9.39 -9.70 6.72
CA SER A 127 -8.47 -8.81 7.45
C SER A 127 -9.19 -7.69 8.20
N PHE A 128 -10.01 -6.89 7.54
CA PHE A 128 -10.59 -5.69 8.15
C PHE A 128 -11.62 -6.00 9.25
N LEU A 129 -12.63 -6.81 8.95
CA LEU A 129 -13.73 -7.14 9.85
C LEU A 129 -13.26 -7.86 11.12
N PRO A 130 -12.37 -8.87 11.07
CA PRO A 130 -11.82 -9.50 12.27
C PRO A 130 -11.11 -8.50 13.22
N LEU A 131 -10.43 -7.50 12.67
CA LEU A 131 -9.75 -6.48 13.46
C LEU A 131 -10.70 -5.53 14.16
N ILE A 132 -11.79 -5.13 13.53
CA ILE A 132 -12.75 -4.19 14.15
C ILE A 132 -13.65 -4.90 15.15
N ASN A 133 -14.00 -6.16 14.90
CA ASN A 133 -14.84 -6.97 15.80
C ASN A 133 -14.10 -7.35 17.09
N SER A 134 -12.78 -7.41 17.06
CA SER A 134 -11.93 -7.71 18.23
C SER A 134 -11.52 -6.47 19.04
N LYS A 135 -11.88 -5.26 18.62
CA LYS A 135 -11.44 -4.00 19.25
C LYS A 135 -12.57 -3.30 19.99
N ARG A 136 -12.21 -2.63 21.08
CA ARG A 136 -13.06 -1.62 21.71
C ARG A 136 -12.99 -0.33 20.91
N LEU A 137 -14.10 0.02 20.26
CA LEU A 137 -14.20 1.19 19.38
C LEU A 137 -15.02 2.32 20.06
N PRO A 138 -14.79 3.59 19.71
CA PRO A 138 -15.69 4.67 20.11
C PRO A 138 -17.07 4.52 19.43
N LYS A 139 -18.06 5.30 19.87
CA LYS A 139 -19.34 5.41 19.15
C LYS A 139 -19.13 6.12 17.82
N GLY A 140 -19.86 5.69 16.78
CA GLY A 140 -19.81 6.34 15.48
C GLY A 140 -20.19 5.41 14.33
N ARG A 141 -20.08 5.94 13.11
CA ARG A 141 -20.35 5.23 11.85
C ARG A 141 -19.09 4.65 11.22
N LEU A 142 -19.25 3.93 10.11
CA LEU A 142 -18.17 3.43 9.27
C LEU A 142 -17.85 4.46 8.19
N ALA A 143 -16.59 4.52 7.79
CA ALA A 143 -16.19 5.39 6.69
C ALA A 143 -15.12 4.77 5.79
N VAL A 144 -15.06 5.26 4.55
CA VAL A 144 -13.94 5.11 3.66
C VAL A 144 -13.44 6.49 3.25
N ILE A 145 -12.15 6.76 3.45
CA ILE A 145 -11.54 8.07 3.18
C ILE A 145 -10.51 7.96 2.07
N TYR A 146 -10.47 8.93 1.16
CA TYR A 146 -9.56 8.85 0.00
C TYR A 146 -9.02 10.17 -0.50
N ASP A 147 -7.91 10.12 -1.25
CA ASP A 147 -7.37 11.28 -1.97
C ASP A 147 -7.10 11.03 -3.45
N LYS A 148 -7.45 9.84 -3.94
CA LYS A 148 -7.42 9.44 -5.36
C LYS A 148 -8.21 8.14 -5.58
N ASN A 149 -8.26 7.68 -6.84
CA ASN A 149 -8.78 6.36 -7.24
C ASN A 149 -10.23 6.07 -6.80
N TYR A 150 -11.16 7.02 -7.00
CA TYR A 150 -12.55 6.88 -6.58
C TYR A 150 -13.18 5.52 -6.92
N MET A 151 -13.01 5.03 -8.16
CA MET A 151 -13.51 3.72 -8.60
C MET A 151 -13.16 2.57 -7.63
N GLU A 152 -11.91 2.52 -7.15
CA GLU A 152 -11.51 1.46 -6.20
C GLU A 152 -12.06 1.71 -4.80
N VAL A 153 -12.06 2.97 -4.38
CA VAL A 153 -12.44 3.35 -3.03
C VAL A 153 -13.94 3.20 -2.81
N SER A 154 -14.76 3.57 -3.79
CA SER A 154 -16.21 3.36 -3.76
C SER A 154 -16.55 1.87 -3.70
N GLY A 155 -15.72 1.00 -4.30
CA GLY A 155 -15.85 -0.45 -4.18
C GLY A 155 -15.66 -0.93 -2.74
N TYR A 156 -14.64 -0.44 -2.03
CA TYR A 156 -14.49 -0.74 -0.60
C TYR A 156 -15.67 -0.24 0.24
N ALA A 157 -16.23 0.94 -0.08
CA ALA A 157 -17.35 1.50 0.66
C ALA A 157 -18.63 0.68 0.46
N ALA A 158 -18.95 0.32 -0.78
CA ALA A 158 -20.12 -0.48 -1.13
C ALA A 158 -20.04 -1.90 -0.53
N VAL A 159 -18.89 -2.57 -0.66
CA VAL A 159 -18.72 -3.91 -0.06
C VAL A 159 -18.69 -3.85 1.47
N LEU A 160 -18.14 -2.80 2.07
CA LEU A 160 -18.21 -2.64 3.52
C LEU A 160 -19.66 -2.44 4.00
N ALA A 161 -20.47 -1.68 3.26
CA ALA A 161 -21.89 -1.48 3.57
C ALA A 161 -22.65 -2.81 3.48
N GLU A 162 -22.43 -3.57 2.41
CA GLU A 162 -22.98 -4.91 2.22
C GLU A 162 -22.66 -5.86 3.39
N LEU A 163 -21.37 -6.01 3.72
CA LEU A 163 -20.91 -6.97 4.71
C LEU A 163 -21.33 -6.63 6.14
N THR A 164 -21.65 -5.36 6.42
CA THR A 164 -22.00 -4.90 7.76
C THR A 164 -23.49 -4.60 7.92
N GLY A 165 -24.23 -4.45 6.82
CA GLY A 165 -25.61 -3.96 6.84
C GLY A 165 -25.75 -2.52 7.36
N GLU A 166 -24.66 -1.75 7.39
CA GLU A 166 -24.63 -0.38 7.88
C GLU A 166 -24.36 0.62 6.76
N GLU A 167 -24.86 1.84 6.92
CA GLU A 167 -24.46 2.98 6.10
C GLU A 167 -22.96 3.28 6.26
N VAL A 168 -22.26 3.45 5.13
CA VAL A 168 -20.84 3.78 5.08
C VAL A 168 -20.65 5.16 4.47
N TYR A 169 -19.88 6.01 5.15
CA TYR A 169 -19.57 7.35 4.67
C TYR A 169 -18.32 7.34 3.79
N LEU A 170 -18.47 7.71 2.52
CA LEU A 170 -17.37 7.87 1.56
C LEU A 170 -17.02 9.35 1.44
N VAL A 171 -15.76 9.72 1.72
CA VAL A 171 -15.36 11.14 1.73
C VAL A 171 -13.95 11.35 1.23
N SER A 172 -13.75 12.44 0.49
CA SER A 172 -12.45 12.85 0.02
C SER A 172 -11.63 13.57 1.12
N SER A 173 -10.32 13.48 1.02
CA SER A 173 -9.35 14.16 1.87
C SER A 173 -8.21 14.64 0.98
N PHE A 174 -8.48 15.56 0.06
CA PHE A 174 -7.45 16.05 -0.86
C PHE A 174 -6.45 16.96 -0.16
N LEU A 175 -5.20 16.96 -0.65
CA LEU A 175 -4.20 17.90 -0.16
C LEU A 175 -4.55 19.31 -0.63
N GLY A 176 -4.54 20.28 0.29
CA GLY A 176 -4.86 21.68 -0.02
C GLY A 176 -6.35 22.03 0.03
N ASP A 177 -7.21 21.14 0.52
CA ASP A 177 -8.59 21.49 0.84
C ASP A 177 -8.63 22.41 2.07
N GLU A 178 -9.12 23.64 1.89
CA GLU A 178 -9.21 24.64 2.97
C GLU A 178 -10.42 24.43 3.87
N ASP A 179 -11.47 23.76 3.39
CA ASP A 179 -12.69 23.43 4.13
C ASP A 179 -13.05 21.94 3.97
N PRO A 180 -12.20 21.03 4.46
CA PRO A 180 -12.40 19.60 4.27
C PRO A 180 -13.60 19.11 5.07
N SER A 181 -14.38 18.20 4.48
CA SER A 181 -15.49 17.50 5.16
C SER A 181 -15.02 16.40 6.12
N LEU A 182 -13.77 16.47 6.59
CA LEU A 182 -13.13 15.54 7.51
C LEU A 182 -12.32 16.34 8.52
N ARG A 183 -12.57 16.07 9.81
CA ARG A 183 -11.77 16.65 10.91
C ARG A 183 -11.56 15.63 12.02
N PHE A 184 -10.68 15.96 12.96
CA PHE A 184 -10.49 15.19 14.19
C PHE A 184 -10.78 16.04 15.41
N VAL A 185 -11.68 15.57 16.28
CA VAL A 185 -12.04 16.22 17.55
C VAL A 185 -11.74 15.23 18.68
N ASN A 186 -10.83 15.59 19.58
CA ASN A 186 -10.44 14.76 20.73
C ASN A 186 -10.02 13.31 20.36
N GLY A 187 -9.40 13.16 19.18
CA GLY A 187 -8.94 11.89 18.61
C GLY A 187 -10.01 11.09 17.86
N VAL A 188 -11.27 11.53 17.85
CA VAL A 188 -12.35 10.92 17.05
C VAL A 188 -12.44 11.66 15.72
N MET A 189 -12.45 10.91 14.62
CA MET A 189 -12.70 11.45 13.29
C MET A 189 -14.19 11.80 13.16
N GLU A 190 -14.47 12.98 12.63
CA GLU A 190 -15.82 13.43 12.31
C GLU A 190 -15.91 13.80 10.83
N LEU A 191 -17.01 13.43 10.18
CA LEU A 191 -17.28 13.74 8.78
C LEU A 191 -18.47 14.68 8.65
N ARG A 192 -18.39 15.60 7.69
CA ARG A 192 -19.48 16.53 7.40
C ARG A 192 -20.39 15.96 6.31
N ASP A 193 -21.68 15.79 6.61
CA ASP A 193 -22.68 15.36 5.62
C ASP A 193 -23.19 16.53 4.76
N SER A 194 -24.11 16.23 3.83
CA SER A 194 -24.75 17.22 2.95
C SER A 194 -25.59 18.26 3.71
N ASN A 195 -26.05 17.92 4.92
CA ASN A 195 -26.79 18.81 5.82
C ASN A 195 -25.87 19.63 6.74
N LYS A 196 -24.55 19.56 6.55
CA LYS A 196 -23.51 20.20 7.37
C LYS A 196 -23.41 19.69 8.82
N ASN A 197 -24.00 18.53 9.12
CA ASN A 197 -23.82 17.88 10.40
C ASN A 197 -22.48 17.15 10.46
N TRP A 198 -21.86 17.15 11.64
CA TRP A 198 -20.63 16.42 11.90
C TRP A 198 -20.93 15.08 12.56
N ILE A 199 -20.52 14.01 11.90
CA ILE A 199 -20.88 12.63 12.24
C ILE A 199 -19.63 11.92 12.77
N PRO A 200 -19.65 11.40 14.00
CA PRO A 200 -18.50 10.70 14.56
C PRO A 200 -18.30 9.36 13.87
N ILE A 201 -17.05 9.03 13.59
CA ILE A 201 -16.65 7.79 12.92
C ILE A 201 -15.89 6.90 13.88
N ARG A 202 -16.33 5.64 14.00
CA ARG A 202 -15.67 4.65 14.86
C ARG A 202 -14.52 3.93 14.16
N VAL A 203 -14.66 3.73 12.85
CA VAL A 203 -13.73 2.99 12.01
C VAL A 203 -13.66 3.66 10.64
N ALA A 204 -12.44 3.79 10.09
CA ALA A 204 -12.23 4.24 8.73
C ALA A 204 -11.30 3.32 7.94
N PHE A 205 -11.74 2.87 6.77
CA PHE A 205 -10.85 2.32 5.75
C PHE A 205 -10.11 3.47 5.07
N ARG A 206 -8.78 3.49 5.13
CA ARG A 206 -7.96 4.61 4.66
C ARG A 206 -7.33 4.30 3.30
N TYR A 207 -7.76 5.07 2.30
CA TYR A 207 -7.12 5.19 0.99
C TYR A 207 -6.57 6.60 0.75
N VAL A 208 -5.93 7.16 1.77
CA VAL A 208 -5.30 8.49 1.74
C VAL A 208 -3.80 8.29 1.56
N THR A 209 -3.27 8.73 0.42
CA THR A 209 -1.99 8.26 -0.10
C THR A 209 -0.91 9.35 -0.16
N GLN A 210 -1.28 10.59 -0.50
CA GLN A 210 -0.34 11.67 -0.77
C GLN A 210 -0.10 12.50 0.49
N LYS A 211 1.00 12.27 1.22
CA LYS A 211 1.30 12.96 2.51
C LYS A 211 0.15 12.84 3.53
N PRO A 212 -0.36 11.62 3.86
CA PRO A 212 -1.51 11.45 4.74
C PRO A 212 -1.34 12.06 6.13
N TRP A 213 -0.10 12.20 6.61
CA TRP A 213 0.24 12.80 7.90
C TRP A 213 -0.12 14.29 8.02
N THR A 214 -0.46 14.96 6.93
CA THR A 214 -0.94 16.35 6.97
C THR A 214 -2.43 16.46 7.31
N ARG A 215 -3.20 15.36 7.19
CA ARG A 215 -4.65 15.35 7.50
C ARG A 215 -5.04 14.37 8.61
N ILE A 216 -4.27 13.30 8.79
CA ILE A 216 -4.61 12.22 9.72
C ILE A 216 -3.57 12.20 10.85
N PRO A 217 -3.98 12.37 12.12
CA PRO A 217 -3.10 12.23 13.27
C PRO A 217 -2.47 10.83 13.35
N VAL A 218 -1.27 10.74 13.92
CA VAL A 218 -0.59 9.45 14.14
C VAL A 218 -1.39 8.55 15.10
N ASN A 219 -1.96 9.17 16.14
CA ASN A 219 -2.76 8.49 17.16
C ASN A 219 -4.21 8.99 17.09
N THR A 220 -5.14 8.05 16.97
CA THR A 220 -6.58 8.32 16.87
C THR A 220 -7.35 7.35 17.77
N LYS A 221 -8.51 7.78 18.28
CA LYS A 221 -9.50 6.91 18.92
C LYS A 221 -10.33 6.17 17.88
N THR A 222 -10.65 6.82 16.75
CA THR A 222 -11.17 6.14 15.56
C THR A 222 -10.14 5.14 15.07
N PHE A 223 -10.55 3.91 14.81
CA PHE A 223 -9.67 2.92 14.23
C PHE A 223 -9.46 3.21 12.74
N ILE A 224 -8.21 3.41 12.32
CA ILE A 224 -7.84 3.70 10.92
C ILE A 224 -7.11 2.49 10.33
N TYR A 225 -7.58 1.99 9.20
CA TYR A 225 -7.00 0.83 8.52
C TYR A 225 -6.28 1.23 7.22
N ASN A 226 -4.96 1.13 7.11
CA ASN A 226 -3.95 0.99 8.16
C ASN A 226 -3.75 2.30 8.96
N PRO A 227 -3.20 2.25 10.18
CA PRO A 227 -2.83 3.44 10.93
C PRO A 227 -1.71 4.24 10.26
N LEU A 228 -1.56 5.50 10.66
CA LEU A 228 -0.53 6.40 10.12
C LEU A 228 0.90 5.95 10.46
N ILE A 229 1.10 5.30 11.60
CA ILE A 229 2.40 4.74 11.98
C ILE A 229 2.93 3.73 10.95
N ALA A 230 2.05 2.96 10.28
CA ALA A 230 2.47 2.01 9.24
C ALA A 230 3.12 2.71 8.02
N CYS A 231 2.66 3.92 7.69
CA CYS A 231 3.27 4.74 6.64
C CYS A 231 4.67 5.18 7.04
N LEU A 232 4.80 5.67 8.28
CA LEU A 232 6.05 6.23 8.80
C LEU A 232 7.12 5.13 9.04
N ALA A 233 6.69 3.93 9.41
CA ALA A 233 7.52 2.78 9.70
C ALA A 233 7.98 1.98 8.46
N GLY A 234 8.03 2.61 7.29
CA GLY A 234 8.55 2.00 6.06
C GLY A 234 7.52 1.80 4.96
N GLY A 235 6.23 1.69 5.28
CA GLY A 235 5.19 1.46 4.27
C GLY A 235 4.94 2.62 3.31
N ARG A 236 5.49 3.81 3.59
CA ARG A 236 5.56 4.98 2.69
C ARG A 236 6.86 5.78 2.88
N ASN A 237 7.84 5.19 3.56
CA ASN A 237 9.11 5.83 3.87
C ASN A 237 10.24 4.91 3.41
N LYS A 238 10.76 5.18 2.22
CA LYS A 238 11.73 4.29 1.55
C LYS A 238 13.04 4.17 2.34
N LEU A 239 13.42 5.21 3.09
CA LEU A 239 14.59 5.19 3.97
C LEU A 239 14.43 4.18 5.11
N ILE A 240 13.27 4.21 5.78
CA ILE A 240 12.98 3.31 6.90
C ILE A 240 12.78 1.88 6.40
N ALA A 241 12.14 1.71 5.23
CA ALA A 241 11.99 0.40 4.61
C ALA A 241 13.35 -0.26 4.32
N ALA A 242 14.29 0.47 3.69
CA ALA A 242 15.63 -0.05 3.41
C ALA A 242 16.34 -0.55 4.68
N LYS A 243 16.32 0.26 5.75
CA LYS A 243 16.89 -0.15 7.05
C LYS A 243 16.18 -1.36 7.65
N ALA A 244 14.85 -1.44 7.53
CA ALA A 244 14.07 -2.56 8.05
C ALA A 244 14.44 -3.87 7.33
N TYR A 245 14.65 -3.83 6.00
CA TYR A 245 15.10 -5.01 5.26
C TYR A 245 16.50 -5.46 5.69
N ASP A 246 17.44 -4.53 5.87
CA ASP A 246 18.79 -4.86 6.32
C ASP A 246 18.79 -5.48 7.72
N MET A 247 18.05 -4.89 8.66
CA MET A 247 17.91 -5.41 10.02
C MET A 247 17.26 -6.79 10.02
N PHE A 248 16.15 -6.95 9.30
CA PHE A 248 15.44 -8.22 9.26
C PHE A 248 16.26 -9.31 8.55
N ASN A 249 17.04 -8.97 7.52
CA ASN A 249 17.98 -9.89 6.90
C ASN A 249 19.04 -10.42 7.87
N ALA A 250 19.52 -9.58 8.80
CA ALA A 250 20.44 -10.02 9.84
C ALA A 250 19.80 -11.00 10.82
N GLU A 251 18.50 -10.84 11.10
CA GLU A 251 17.73 -11.74 11.98
C GLU A 251 17.44 -13.09 11.32
N ILE A 252 16.98 -13.09 10.06
CA ILE A 252 16.52 -14.31 9.38
C ILE A 252 17.64 -15.11 8.70
N GLY A 253 18.85 -14.55 8.60
CA GLY A 253 19.96 -15.15 7.86
C GLY A 253 20.35 -16.54 8.35
N ALA A 254 20.23 -16.81 9.65
CA ALA A 254 20.48 -18.13 10.23
C ALA A 254 19.52 -19.22 9.74
N ALA A 255 18.33 -18.83 9.26
CA ALA A 255 17.35 -19.74 8.66
C ALA A 255 17.54 -19.95 7.15
N GLY A 256 18.63 -19.43 6.57
CA GLY A 256 18.91 -19.50 5.13
C GLY A 256 18.04 -18.56 4.29
N LEU A 257 17.28 -17.66 4.92
CA LEU A 257 16.39 -16.72 4.25
C LEU A 257 17.08 -15.39 3.98
N LYS A 258 16.63 -14.70 2.93
CA LYS A 258 17.08 -13.35 2.61
C LYS A 258 16.03 -12.62 1.77
N ILE A 259 15.71 -11.39 2.18
CA ILE A 259 15.04 -10.39 1.37
C ILE A 259 16.09 -9.80 0.43
N PHE A 260 15.88 -9.96 -0.87
CA PHE A 260 16.71 -9.34 -1.89
C PHE A 260 16.14 -7.97 -2.25
N THR A 261 16.98 -6.95 -2.22
CA THR A 261 16.68 -5.60 -2.71
C THR A 261 17.81 -5.14 -3.61
N PRO A 262 17.58 -4.22 -4.55
CA PRO A 262 18.67 -3.57 -5.26
C PRO A 262 19.57 -2.82 -4.25
N GLU A 263 20.85 -2.64 -4.59
CA GLU A 263 21.77 -1.88 -3.76
C GLU A 263 21.22 -0.47 -3.58
N THR A 264 21.03 -0.04 -2.34
CA THR A 264 20.36 1.22 -2.03
C THR A 264 21.21 2.02 -1.07
N ILE A 265 21.66 3.19 -1.52
CA ILE A 265 22.36 4.16 -0.69
C ILE A 265 21.35 5.11 -0.07
N VAL A 266 21.34 5.17 1.26
CA VAL A 266 20.41 5.93 2.05
C VAL A 266 20.99 7.26 2.53
N ASN A 267 20.13 8.22 2.86
CA ASN A 267 20.50 9.55 3.38
C ASN A 267 21.42 10.37 2.45
N VAL A 268 21.18 10.30 1.14
CA VAL A 268 21.99 11.02 0.15
C VAL A 268 21.50 12.46 0.02
N ASN A 269 22.37 13.44 0.26
CA ASN A 269 22.05 14.85 0.00
C ASN A 269 22.00 15.12 -1.50
N LEU A 270 21.16 16.07 -1.95
CA LEU A 270 21.08 16.50 -3.35
C LEU A 270 22.47 16.71 -3.98
N LYS A 271 23.38 17.36 -3.26
CA LYS A 271 24.74 17.66 -3.76
C LYS A 271 25.61 16.42 -3.97
N GLU A 272 25.30 15.32 -3.29
CA GLU A 272 26.07 14.06 -3.35
C GLU A 272 25.55 13.12 -4.45
N ILE A 273 24.39 13.39 -5.04
CA ILE A 273 23.77 12.51 -6.04
C ILE A 273 24.71 12.18 -7.21
N PRO A 274 25.42 13.16 -7.83
CA PRO A 274 26.34 12.86 -8.92
C PRO A 274 27.43 11.84 -8.55
N LEU A 275 27.95 11.88 -7.32
CA LEU A 275 28.94 10.92 -6.83
C LEU A 275 28.39 9.50 -6.79
N TRP A 276 27.17 9.33 -6.28
CA TRP A 276 26.54 8.02 -6.16
C TRP A 276 26.08 7.46 -7.51
N VAL A 277 25.59 8.31 -8.41
CA VAL A 277 25.28 7.92 -9.80
C VAL A 277 26.55 7.44 -10.51
N ASN A 278 27.67 8.14 -10.33
CA ASN A 278 28.94 7.72 -10.90
C ASN A 278 29.43 6.37 -10.34
N ARG A 279 29.29 6.14 -9.03
CA ARG A 279 29.60 4.84 -8.39
C ARG A 279 28.81 3.69 -9.01
N PHE A 280 27.56 3.92 -9.40
CA PHE A 280 26.72 2.91 -10.08
C PHE A 280 26.94 2.84 -11.60
N GLY A 281 28.07 3.36 -12.11
CA GLY A 281 28.39 3.29 -13.54
C GLY A 281 27.56 4.24 -14.39
N ASN A 282 27.22 5.41 -13.84
CA ASN A 282 26.42 6.47 -14.47
C ASN A 282 24.95 6.11 -14.73
N HIS A 283 24.45 5.03 -14.13
CA HIS A 283 23.05 4.60 -14.20
C HIS A 283 22.50 4.37 -12.80
N ALA A 284 21.42 5.04 -12.43
CA ALA A 284 20.82 4.89 -11.11
C ALA A 284 19.35 5.30 -11.09
N VAL A 285 18.63 4.84 -10.06
CA VAL A 285 17.30 5.32 -9.74
C VAL A 285 17.38 6.20 -8.49
N VAL A 286 17.15 7.50 -8.65
CA VAL A 286 17.09 8.46 -7.55
C VAL A 286 15.65 8.57 -7.08
N LYS A 287 15.39 8.42 -5.79
CA LYS A 287 14.04 8.48 -5.22
C LYS A 287 13.95 9.44 -4.05
N ASN A 288 12.91 10.26 -4.03
CA ASN A 288 12.49 10.97 -2.84
C ASN A 288 11.90 9.96 -1.84
N PRO A 289 12.43 9.85 -0.62
CA PRO A 289 12.04 8.81 0.33
C PRO A 289 10.60 8.93 0.83
N TYR A 290 9.98 10.12 0.69
CA TYR A 290 8.65 10.43 1.20
C TYR A 290 7.56 10.45 0.12
N SER A 291 7.95 10.31 -1.16
CA SER A 291 7.03 10.28 -2.30
C SER A 291 6.59 8.85 -2.63
N ASN A 292 5.41 8.73 -3.24
CA ASN A 292 4.75 7.46 -3.54
C ASN A 292 4.06 7.49 -4.92
N ALA A 293 3.59 6.32 -5.38
CA ALA A 293 2.85 6.16 -6.63
C ALA A 293 3.62 6.68 -7.86
N GLY A 294 4.91 6.33 -7.94
CA GLY A 294 5.81 6.73 -9.03
C GLY A 294 6.25 8.20 -9.02
N GLN A 295 5.70 9.05 -8.13
CA GLN A 295 6.14 10.43 -8.01
C GLN A 295 7.49 10.52 -7.29
N GLY A 296 8.34 11.46 -7.72
CA GLY A 296 9.65 11.67 -7.14
C GLY A 296 10.61 10.48 -7.31
N VAL A 297 10.43 9.73 -8.40
CA VAL A 297 11.32 8.67 -8.86
C VAL A 297 11.93 9.13 -10.18
N TYR A 298 13.26 9.16 -10.25
CA TYR A 298 14.02 9.64 -11.40
C TYR A 298 14.97 8.53 -11.83
N THR A 299 14.74 7.98 -13.01
CA THR A 299 15.65 7.03 -13.63
C THR A 299 16.67 7.83 -14.41
N ILE A 300 17.94 7.73 -14.01
CA ILE A 300 19.08 8.39 -14.64
C ILE A 300 19.85 7.33 -15.42
N ILE A 301 19.90 7.47 -16.74
CA ILE A 301 20.65 6.59 -17.65
C ILE A 301 21.70 7.33 -18.49
N ASN A 302 21.81 8.66 -18.34
CA ASN A 302 22.82 9.46 -19.02
C ASN A 302 23.10 10.78 -18.26
N GLU A 303 24.17 11.48 -18.65
CA GLU A 303 24.59 12.74 -18.03
C GLU A 303 23.58 13.87 -18.19
N LYS A 304 22.84 13.91 -19.31
CA LYS A 304 21.82 14.92 -19.54
C LYS A 304 20.69 14.80 -18.52
N GLU A 305 20.19 13.60 -18.28
CA GLU A 305 19.14 13.36 -17.27
C GLU A 305 19.62 13.69 -15.86
N LEU A 306 20.88 13.38 -15.53
CA LEU A 306 21.48 13.78 -14.26
C LEU A 306 21.50 15.30 -14.11
N LYS A 307 21.92 16.01 -15.16
CA LYS A 307 21.94 17.48 -15.18
C LYS A 307 20.53 18.05 -15.03
N ASP A 308 19.58 17.57 -15.83
CA ASP A 308 18.18 18.00 -15.80
C ASP A 308 17.58 17.79 -14.40
N PHE A 309 17.88 16.65 -13.75
CA PHE A 309 17.48 16.39 -12.36
C PHE A 309 18.10 17.38 -11.37
N MET A 310 19.40 17.69 -11.51
CA MET A 310 20.11 18.58 -10.58
C MET A 310 19.66 20.05 -10.69
N GLU A 311 19.19 20.46 -11.87
CA GLU A 311 18.66 21.81 -12.14
C GLU A 311 17.21 21.99 -11.68
N GLN A 312 16.48 20.89 -11.50
CA GLN A 312 15.10 20.92 -11.02
C GLN A 312 15.00 21.43 -9.56
N GLU A 313 13.95 22.20 -9.27
CA GLU A 313 13.61 22.54 -7.88
C GLU A 313 13.03 21.34 -7.14
N HIS A 314 13.67 20.98 -6.01
CA HIS A 314 13.24 19.87 -5.17
C HIS A 314 12.75 20.36 -3.81
N HIS A 315 11.53 19.94 -3.45
CA HIS A 315 10.97 20.24 -2.13
C HIS A 315 11.77 19.61 -0.98
N TYR A 316 12.34 18.41 -1.21
CA TYR A 316 13.22 17.73 -0.26
C TYR A 316 14.64 17.66 -0.84
N LYS A 317 15.65 17.80 0.04
CA LYS A 317 17.08 17.75 -0.34
C LYS A 317 17.78 16.45 0.06
N ASN A 318 17.03 15.48 0.57
CA ASN A 318 17.53 14.16 0.97
C ASN A 318 16.82 13.08 0.15
N PHE A 319 17.61 12.16 -0.39
CA PHE A 319 17.20 11.14 -1.34
C PHE A 319 17.69 9.76 -0.91
N ILE A 320 17.20 8.75 -1.62
CA ILE A 320 17.88 7.47 -1.74
C ILE A 320 18.35 7.30 -3.19
N VAL A 321 19.51 6.70 -3.38
CA VAL A 321 20.05 6.34 -4.70
C VAL A 321 20.13 4.84 -4.77
N GLN A 322 19.43 4.24 -5.71
CA GLN A 322 19.33 2.80 -5.87
C GLN A 322 19.98 2.37 -7.19
N SER A 323 20.68 1.23 -7.19
CA SER A 323 21.20 0.62 -8.41
C SER A 323 20.07 0.36 -9.40
N LEU A 324 20.28 0.69 -10.67
CA LEU A 324 19.33 0.34 -11.72
C LEU A 324 19.26 -1.19 -11.85
N VAL A 325 18.04 -1.72 -11.90
CA VAL A 325 17.81 -3.14 -12.16
C VAL A 325 17.58 -3.31 -13.65
N GLY A 326 18.44 -4.08 -14.32
CA GLY A 326 18.43 -4.32 -15.75
C GLY A 326 18.60 -5.79 -16.10
#